data_AF-A0A318TWU2-F1
#
_entry.id   AF-A0A318TWU2-F1
#
_cell.length_a   1.000
_cell.length_b   1.000
_cell.length_c   1.000
_cell.angle_alpha   90.00
_cell.angle_beta   90.00
_cell.angle_gamma   90.00
#
_symmetry.space_group_name_H-M   'P 1'
#
loop_
_entity.id
_entity.type
_entity.pdbx_description
1 polymer ?
#
loop_
_entity_poly.entity_id
_entity_poly.type
_entity_poly.pdbx_seq_one_letter_code
_entity_poly.pdbx_strand_id
1 'polypeptide(L)'
;MFKDYNMNQIILPLDLEVKLHKNDIAFSIHHLVESIPNEAFAPFIHHTGCPSYHPRMMLKLILCGYTQSTFSGRKIEDLTRDSIRMMWLAQGYEPSYRTINRFRVHPNMKELIRQCFVQFRCQLVEEKLIDQEAIFIDGTKIEANANKFTFVWKKSVEKHHTNLVEKSNKLYDELLEHQIIPEIKRESDEQLSIEELTQVAHHLEEVVDDYTSKIEHSEDVIERKRLRSERKTPKQILKQVYDWIIRKQKYEKDFEVFGTRNSYSKTDHEATFMRMKDDYMQNGQLKPGYNVQIATEGQYTLAYDVFPNPTDTKTLIPFLNQIEENYFELPKHIVADAGYGSEQNYHDILNKRKRTPLITFNQYLNEQKRKYKNDPFKTSNWVYEKENDVYICPNEKRLRFQYNSVRTDKAGFQREFKIYECEECTGCPFRTKCTKAAEGKNRRLMINENWEQQKEEVRAKLSEEKTAAIYRRRKIDVEPVFGFLKANLCFRRFSVRGKSKVTNEIGLALMATNLRKYAVRG
;
A
#
# COMPACT_ATOMS: atom_id res chain seq x y z
N MET A 1 23.99 14.82 -54.88
CA MET A 1 23.03 15.92 -55.01
C MET A 1 22.21 15.95 -53.74
N PHE A 2 22.29 17.01 -52.94
CA PHE A 2 21.45 17.17 -51.76
C PHE A 2 20.05 17.65 -52.19
N LYS A 3 19.03 17.35 -51.39
CA LYS A 3 17.74 18.02 -51.54
C LYS A 3 17.96 19.51 -51.29
N ASP A 4 17.37 20.38 -52.10
CA ASP A 4 17.42 21.82 -51.89
C ASP A 4 17.06 22.14 -50.44
N TYR A 5 17.96 22.84 -49.76
CA TYR A 5 17.86 23.22 -48.36
C TYR A 5 17.82 24.73 -48.28
N ASN A 6 16.63 25.28 -48.06
CA ASN A 6 16.42 26.70 -47.87
C ASN A 6 15.65 26.91 -46.55
N MET A 7 16.28 27.61 -45.60
CA MET A 7 15.68 27.96 -44.31
C MET A 7 14.90 29.28 -44.34
N ASN A 8 14.99 30.05 -45.43
CA ASN A 8 14.32 31.34 -45.56
C ASN A 8 12.85 31.10 -45.95
N GLN A 9 12.00 30.80 -44.96
CA GLN A 9 10.61 30.43 -45.16
C GLN A 9 9.70 31.67 -45.22
N ILE A 10 8.91 31.80 -46.30
CA ILE A 10 7.74 32.70 -46.38
C ILE A 10 6.53 31.85 -45.96
N ILE A 11 5.81 32.24 -44.90
CA ILE A 11 4.89 31.34 -44.17
C ILE A 11 3.41 31.67 -44.48
N LEU A 12 2.64 30.64 -44.85
CA LEU A 12 1.17 30.58 -44.74
C LEU A 12 0.79 29.83 -43.45
N PRO A 13 -0.39 30.06 -42.85
CA PRO A 13 -0.84 29.31 -41.67
C PRO A 13 -0.87 27.81 -42.00
N LEU A 14 -0.11 27.04 -41.21
CA LEU A 14 0.20 25.66 -41.52
C LEU A 14 -0.72 24.74 -40.73
N ASP A 15 -1.51 23.93 -41.43
CA ASP A 15 -2.30 22.88 -40.79
C ASP A 15 -1.37 21.81 -40.20
N LEU A 16 -1.31 21.76 -38.87
CA LEU A 16 -0.43 20.85 -38.14
C LEU A 16 -0.90 19.39 -38.25
N GLU A 17 -2.17 19.14 -38.58
CA GLU A 17 -2.70 17.79 -38.78
C GLU A 17 -1.97 17.08 -39.92
N VAL A 18 -1.65 17.81 -41.00
CA VAL A 18 -0.94 17.29 -42.18
C VAL A 18 0.47 16.80 -41.85
N LYS A 19 1.07 17.28 -40.73
CA LYS A 19 2.39 16.84 -40.28
C LYS A 19 2.35 15.57 -39.41
N LEU A 20 1.18 15.13 -38.97
CA LEU A 20 1.02 13.93 -38.16
C LEU A 20 0.74 12.71 -39.06
N HIS A 21 1.30 11.56 -38.71
CA HIS A 21 0.94 10.31 -39.37
C HIS A 21 -0.49 9.90 -39.01
N LYS A 22 -1.22 9.25 -39.93
CA LYS A 22 -2.63 8.85 -39.68
C LYS A 22 -2.84 7.99 -38.43
N ASN A 23 -1.84 7.18 -38.06
CA ASN A 23 -1.87 6.33 -36.86
C ASN A 23 -1.10 6.97 -35.69
N ASP A 24 -0.93 8.30 -35.69
CA ASP A 24 -0.23 8.97 -34.60
C ASP A 24 -1.04 8.92 -33.29
N ILE A 25 -0.33 8.71 -32.18
CA ILE A 25 -0.92 8.62 -30.84
C ILE A 25 -1.73 9.85 -30.44
N ALA A 26 -1.43 11.03 -31.01
CA ALA A 26 -2.18 12.25 -30.78
C ALA A 26 -3.67 12.08 -31.15
N PHE A 27 -3.98 11.35 -32.22
CA PHE A 27 -5.36 11.06 -32.62
C PHE A 27 -6.04 10.13 -31.62
N SER A 28 -5.38 9.04 -31.19
CA SER A 28 -5.95 8.14 -30.17
C SER A 28 -6.22 8.87 -28.85
N ILE A 29 -5.31 9.75 -28.41
CA ILE A 29 -5.50 10.60 -27.24
C ILE A 29 -6.69 11.54 -27.45
N HIS A 30 -6.79 12.17 -28.62
CA HIS A 30 -7.89 13.07 -28.94
C HIS A 30 -9.23 12.34 -28.87
N HIS A 31 -9.37 11.20 -29.57
CA HIS A 31 -10.61 10.42 -29.60
C HIS A 31 -11.03 9.94 -28.20
N LEU A 32 -10.11 9.40 -27.40
CA LEU A 32 -10.42 8.98 -26.03
C LEU A 32 -10.88 10.15 -25.16
N VAL A 33 -10.20 11.30 -25.26
CA VAL A 33 -10.58 12.44 -24.42
C VAL A 33 -11.92 13.00 -24.88
N GLU A 34 -12.20 13.05 -26.18
CA GLU A 34 -13.49 13.52 -26.70
C GLU A 34 -14.66 12.58 -26.37
N SER A 35 -14.44 11.26 -26.26
CA SER A 35 -15.49 10.31 -25.88
C SER A 35 -15.93 10.43 -24.41
N ILE A 36 -15.21 11.17 -23.57
CA ILE A 36 -15.58 11.38 -22.16
C ILE A 36 -16.78 12.36 -22.09
N PRO A 37 -17.83 12.05 -21.30
CA PRO A 37 -18.99 12.93 -21.13
C PRO A 37 -18.62 14.32 -20.58
N ASN A 38 -19.36 15.36 -21.00
CA ASN A 38 -19.11 16.75 -20.60
C ASN A 38 -19.26 16.96 -19.08
N GLU A 39 -20.14 16.21 -18.44
CA GLU A 39 -20.43 16.26 -17.01
C GLU A 39 -19.19 15.96 -16.17
N ALA A 40 -18.30 15.08 -16.66
CA ALA A 40 -17.05 14.75 -15.99
C ALA A 40 -16.07 15.94 -15.93
N PHE A 41 -16.20 16.88 -16.87
CA PHE A 41 -15.37 18.09 -16.95
C PHE A 41 -15.99 19.31 -16.26
N ALA A 42 -17.29 19.28 -15.96
CA ALA A 42 -18.00 20.39 -15.31
C ALA A 42 -17.33 20.92 -14.03
N PRO A 43 -16.74 20.07 -13.14
CA PRO A 43 -16.09 20.55 -11.93
C PRO A 43 -14.81 21.37 -12.15
N PHE A 44 -14.32 21.49 -13.38
CA PHE A 44 -13.14 22.27 -13.75
C PHE A 44 -13.49 23.60 -14.43
N ILE A 45 -14.77 23.85 -14.67
CA ILE A 45 -15.26 25.08 -15.28
C ILE A 45 -15.47 26.12 -14.17
N HIS A 46 -14.89 27.30 -14.35
CA HIS A 46 -15.07 28.43 -13.46
C HIS A 46 -15.88 29.52 -14.17
N HIS A 47 -16.91 30.04 -13.51
CA HIS A 47 -17.76 31.12 -14.04
C HIS A 47 -17.22 32.53 -13.72
N THR A 48 -16.19 32.63 -12.87
CA THR A 48 -15.61 33.90 -12.42
C THR A 48 -14.07 33.83 -12.43
N GLY A 49 -13.43 34.99 -12.62
CA GLY A 49 -11.96 35.11 -12.66
C GLY A 49 -11.36 35.02 -14.06
N CYS A 50 -10.04 34.82 -14.13
CA CYS A 50 -9.32 34.66 -15.39
C CYS A 50 -9.75 33.35 -16.08
N PRO A 51 -10.07 33.37 -17.39
CA PRO A 51 -10.48 32.18 -18.13
C PRO A 51 -9.46 31.04 -17.99
N SER A 52 -9.91 29.89 -17.51
CA SER A 52 -9.08 28.69 -17.43
C SER A 52 -8.94 28.03 -18.80
N TYR A 53 -7.80 27.40 -19.05
CA TYR A 53 -7.65 26.50 -20.20
C TYR A 53 -8.67 25.37 -20.17
N HIS A 54 -9.11 24.91 -21.35
CA HIS A 54 -10.11 23.86 -21.45
C HIS A 54 -9.60 22.54 -20.83
N PRO A 55 -10.36 21.87 -19.94
CA PRO A 55 -9.86 20.71 -19.21
C PRO A 55 -9.58 19.51 -20.13
N ARG A 56 -10.32 19.34 -21.23
CA ARG A 56 -9.97 18.36 -22.30
C ARG A 56 -8.57 18.59 -22.87
N MET A 57 -8.24 19.85 -23.19
CA MET A 57 -6.91 20.21 -23.70
C MET A 57 -5.82 19.88 -22.67
N MET A 58 -6.05 20.25 -21.41
CA MET A 58 -5.11 19.95 -20.32
C MET A 58 -4.89 18.45 -20.12
N LEU A 59 -5.96 17.63 -20.22
CA LEU A 59 -5.86 16.17 -20.13
C LEU A 59 -5.10 15.58 -21.31
N LYS A 60 -5.38 16.04 -22.54
CA LYS A 60 -4.66 15.64 -23.77
C LYS A 60 -3.16 15.90 -23.65
N LEU A 61 -2.77 17.09 -23.17
CA LEU A 61 -1.37 17.45 -22.97
C LEU A 61 -0.66 16.52 -21.98
N ILE A 62 -1.29 16.24 -20.84
CA ILE A 62 -0.69 15.36 -19.83
C ILE A 62 -0.55 13.93 -20.37
N LEU A 63 -1.59 13.37 -20.99
CA LEU A 63 -1.55 12.03 -21.58
C LEU A 63 -0.48 11.96 -22.67
N CYS A 64 -0.43 12.94 -23.58
CA CYS A 64 0.59 12.99 -24.63
C CYS A 64 2.01 13.10 -24.07
N GLY A 65 2.22 13.90 -23.02
CA GLY A 65 3.52 14.01 -22.36
C GLY A 65 3.93 12.69 -21.71
N TYR A 66 3.00 12.03 -21.03
CA TYR A 66 3.24 10.76 -20.35
C TYR A 66 3.53 9.64 -21.35
N THR A 67 2.87 9.61 -22.51
CA THR A 67 3.19 8.62 -23.57
C THR A 67 4.62 8.77 -24.09
N GLN A 68 5.19 9.98 -24.03
CA GLN A 68 6.56 10.30 -24.41
C GLN A 68 7.54 10.24 -23.21
N SER A 69 7.18 9.50 -22.15
CA SER A 69 7.99 9.35 -20.93
C SER A 69 8.34 10.69 -20.24
N THR A 70 7.51 11.72 -20.45
CA THR A 70 7.71 13.07 -19.93
C THR A 70 6.69 13.40 -18.85
N PHE A 71 7.10 13.22 -17.59
CA PHE A 71 6.23 13.40 -16.40
C PHE A 71 6.39 14.75 -15.69
N SER A 72 7.44 15.51 -16.03
CA SER A 72 7.71 16.82 -15.42
C SER A 72 6.84 17.88 -16.07
N GLY A 73 6.05 18.62 -15.29
CA GLY A 73 5.22 19.70 -15.81
C GLY A 73 6.00 20.77 -16.61
N ARG A 74 7.27 21.04 -16.25
CA ARG A 74 8.13 21.96 -17.03
C ARG A 74 8.47 21.39 -18.40
N LYS A 75 8.84 20.12 -18.45
CA LYS A 75 9.12 19.46 -19.73
C LYS A 75 7.85 19.34 -20.59
N ILE A 76 6.67 19.16 -19.98
CA ILE A 76 5.39 19.18 -20.72
C ILE A 76 5.12 20.57 -21.27
N GLU A 77 5.35 21.63 -20.49
CA GLU A 77 5.30 23.02 -20.98
C GLU A 77 6.27 23.24 -22.15
N ASP A 78 7.54 22.82 -22.04
CA ASP A 78 8.52 22.93 -23.13
C ASP A 78 8.04 22.18 -24.40
N LEU A 79 7.45 20.98 -24.23
CA LEU A 79 6.90 20.21 -25.35
C LEU A 79 5.76 20.96 -26.08
N THR A 80 5.03 21.88 -25.43
CA THR A 80 4.00 22.68 -26.12
C THR A 80 4.56 23.62 -27.18
N ARG A 81 5.85 23.95 -27.09
CA ARG A 81 6.59 24.78 -28.06
C ARG A 81 7.32 23.97 -29.11
N ASP A 82 7.80 22.79 -28.73
CA ASP A 82 8.73 22.03 -29.57
C ASP A 82 8.07 20.86 -30.31
N SER A 83 6.96 20.32 -29.80
CA SER A 83 6.32 19.12 -30.33
C SER A 83 5.08 19.44 -31.16
N ILE A 84 5.10 19.06 -32.44
CA ILE A 84 3.94 19.18 -33.36
C ILE A 84 2.68 18.56 -32.75
N ARG A 85 2.81 17.40 -32.07
CA ARG A 85 1.68 16.73 -31.40
C ARG A 85 1.06 17.60 -30.32
N MET A 86 1.90 18.21 -29.47
CA MET A 86 1.42 19.06 -28.39
C MET A 86 0.84 20.36 -28.93
N MET A 87 1.48 20.97 -29.94
CA MET A 87 0.97 22.17 -30.59
C MET A 87 -0.41 21.93 -31.21
N TRP A 88 -0.62 20.79 -31.86
CA TRP A 88 -1.93 20.40 -32.40
C TRP A 88 -2.95 20.16 -31.29
N LEU A 89 -2.62 19.34 -30.28
CA LEU A 89 -3.52 19.05 -29.16
C LEU A 89 -3.89 20.28 -28.33
N ALA A 90 -2.98 21.25 -28.22
CA ALA A 90 -3.17 22.50 -27.51
C ALA A 90 -3.68 23.63 -28.40
N GLN A 91 -3.84 23.43 -29.71
CA GLN A 91 -4.19 24.50 -30.66
C GLN A 91 -3.31 25.75 -30.51
N GLY A 92 -2.00 25.55 -30.27
CA GLY A 92 -1.03 26.63 -30.06
C GLY A 92 -1.04 27.30 -28.68
N TYR A 93 -1.89 26.88 -27.74
CA TYR A 93 -1.83 27.36 -26.35
C TYR A 93 -0.63 26.77 -25.58
N GLU A 94 0.00 27.60 -24.75
CA GLU A 94 1.18 27.23 -23.95
C GLU A 94 0.90 27.35 -22.44
N PRO A 95 0.15 26.40 -21.84
CA PRO A 95 -0.12 26.44 -20.42
C PRO A 95 1.17 26.25 -19.61
N SER A 96 1.41 27.14 -18.64
CA SER A 96 2.57 27.04 -17.76
C SER A 96 2.62 25.74 -16.96
N TYR A 97 3.82 25.32 -16.52
CA TYR A 97 3.99 24.14 -15.67
C TYR A 97 3.15 24.21 -14.38
N ARG A 98 2.86 25.42 -13.87
CA ARG A 98 2.03 25.60 -12.67
C ARG A 98 0.59 25.18 -12.94
N THR A 99 0.04 25.59 -14.09
CA THR A 99 -1.31 25.21 -14.52
C THR A 99 -1.41 23.71 -14.75
N ILE A 100 -0.45 23.12 -15.46
CA ILE A 100 -0.39 21.67 -15.73
C ILE A 100 -0.36 20.89 -14.41
N ASN A 101 0.54 21.25 -13.49
CA ASN A 101 0.67 20.53 -12.23
C ASN A 101 -0.55 20.70 -11.31
N ARG A 102 -1.18 21.88 -11.29
CA ARG A 102 -2.43 22.12 -10.52
C ARG A 102 -3.56 21.25 -11.05
N PHE A 103 -3.73 21.17 -12.37
CA PHE A 103 -4.73 20.31 -13.00
C PHE A 103 -4.48 18.83 -12.67
N ARG A 104 -3.23 18.37 -12.78
CA ARG A 104 -2.81 17.00 -12.48
C ARG A 104 -3.14 16.53 -11.06
N VAL A 105 -2.95 17.40 -10.06
CA VAL A 105 -3.16 17.06 -8.64
C VAL A 105 -4.52 17.49 -8.11
N HIS A 106 -5.41 17.96 -8.99
CA HIS A 106 -6.73 18.42 -8.61
C HIS A 106 -7.57 17.27 -8.02
N PRO A 107 -8.36 17.49 -6.95
CA PRO A 107 -9.18 16.43 -6.34
C PRO A 107 -10.10 15.71 -7.33
N ASN A 108 -10.72 16.45 -8.25
CA ASN A 108 -11.66 15.91 -9.25
C ASN A 108 -10.97 15.15 -10.39
N MET A 109 -9.62 15.13 -10.45
CA MET A 109 -8.89 14.37 -11.46
C MET A 109 -9.12 12.86 -11.33
N LYS A 110 -9.38 12.38 -10.12
CA LYS A 110 -9.69 10.96 -9.87
C LYS A 110 -10.87 10.49 -10.72
N GLU A 111 -11.93 11.30 -10.77
CA GLU A 111 -13.14 10.99 -11.53
C GLU A 111 -12.88 11.04 -13.06
N LEU A 112 -12.13 12.04 -13.54
CA LEU A 112 -11.74 12.09 -14.95
C LEU A 112 -10.96 10.84 -15.37
N ILE A 113 -9.96 10.43 -14.57
CA ILE A 113 -9.18 9.24 -14.90
C ILE A 113 -10.07 7.99 -14.88
N ARG A 114 -10.97 7.87 -13.89
CA ARG A 114 -11.95 6.77 -13.84
C ARG A 114 -12.75 6.70 -15.14
N GLN A 115 -13.28 7.83 -15.60
CA GLN A 115 -14.00 7.92 -16.87
C GLN A 115 -13.11 7.53 -18.06
N CYS A 116 -11.84 7.92 -18.10
CA CYS A 116 -10.91 7.45 -19.14
C CYS A 116 -10.84 5.92 -19.19
N PHE A 117 -10.72 5.25 -18.04
CA PHE A 117 -10.66 3.78 -17.99
C PHE A 117 -11.99 3.12 -18.39
N VAL A 118 -13.13 3.69 -17.98
CA VAL A 118 -14.45 3.19 -18.37
C VAL A 118 -14.65 3.32 -19.88
N GLN A 119 -14.43 4.51 -20.45
CA GLN A 119 -14.60 4.74 -21.89
C GLN A 119 -13.62 3.91 -22.72
N PHE A 120 -12.35 3.84 -22.29
CA PHE A 120 -11.35 3.01 -22.95
C PHE A 120 -11.73 1.53 -22.93
N ARG A 121 -12.25 1.02 -21.81
CA ARG A 121 -12.75 -0.36 -21.73
C ARG A 121 -13.94 -0.59 -22.68
N CYS A 122 -14.91 0.31 -22.73
CA CYS A 122 -16.03 0.21 -23.66
C CYS A 122 -15.54 0.09 -25.10
N GLN A 123 -14.59 0.94 -25.50
CA GLN A 123 -13.96 0.88 -26.81
C GLN A 123 -13.26 -0.46 -27.07
N LEU A 124 -12.51 -0.99 -26.10
CA LEU A 124 -11.86 -2.31 -26.25
C LEU A 124 -12.87 -3.46 -26.43
N VAL A 125 -14.04 -3.38 -25.78
CA VAL A 125 -15.12 -4.38 -25.93
C VAL A 125 -15.76 -4.27 -27.32
N GLU A 126 -16.06 -3.05 -27.77
CA GLU A 126 -16.66 -2.80 -29.08
C GLU A 126 -15.76 -3.30 -30.22
N GLU A 127 -14.45 -3.09 -30.10
CA GLU A 127 -13.44 -3.55 -31.05
C GLU A 127 -13.05 -5.04 -30.87
N LYS A 128 -13.68 -5.76 -29.92
CA LYS A 128 -13.42 -7.18 -29.61
C LYS A 128 -11.95 -7.47 -29.26
N LEU A 129 -11.29 -6.53 -28.60
CA LEU A 129 -9.92 -6.68 -28.10
C LEU A 129 -9.87 -7.38 -26.72
N ILE A 130 -10.99 -7.41 -26.01
CA ILE A 130 -11.18 -8.11 -24.73
C ILE A 130 -12.52 -8.87 -24.71
N ASP A 131 -12.55 -9.99 -23.98
CA ASP A 131 -13.68 -10.95 -24.00
C ASP A 131 -14.54 -10.90 -22.72
N GLN A 132 -14.09 -10.15 -21.70
CA GLN A 132 -14.73 -10.00 -20.39
C GLN A 132 -14.90 -11.32 -19.61
N GLU A 133 -14.14 -12.37 -19.97
CA GLU A 133 -14.24 -13.69 -19.34
C GLU A 133 -13.48 -13.75 -18.01
N ALA A 134 -12.34 -13.05 -17.92
CA ALA A 134 -11.44 -13.10 -16.79
C ALA A 134 -10.71 -11.77 -16.58
N ILE A 135 -10.43 -11.45 -15.31
CA ILE A 135 -9.50 -10.36 -14.95
C ILE A 135 -8.24 -10.92 -14.32
N PHE A 136 -7.10 -10.32 -14.66
CA PHE A 136 -5.80 -10.65 -14.11
C PHE A 136 -5.34 -9.55 -13.17
N ILE A 137 -5.16 -9.90 -11.89
CA ILE A 137 -4.76 -8.98 -10.82
C ILE A 137 -3.32 -9.28 -10.41
N ASP A 138 -2.52 -8.21 -10.33
CA ASP A 138 -1.19 -8.28 -9.76
C ASP A 138 -0.77 -6.95 -9.14
N GLY A 139 0.26 -7.03 -8.31
CA GLY A 139 0.80 -5.94 -7.53
C GLY A 139 2.21 -5.57 -7.93
N THR A 140 2.50 -4.28 -8.00
CA THR A 140 3.86 -3.78 -8.14
C THR A 140 4.13 -2.65 -7.15
N LYS A 141 5.33 -2.65 -6.59
CA LYS A 141 5.79 -1.57 -5.72
C LYS A 141 6.50 -0.48 -6.53
N ILE A 142 6.21 0.77 -6.20
CA ILE A 142 6.80 1.97 -6.82
C ILE A 142 7.28 2.91 -5.71
N GLU A 143 8.44 3.53 -5.91
CA GLU A 143 9.06 4.43 -4.93
C GLU A 143 8.26 5.73 -4.78
N ALA A 144 8.03 6.17 -3.54
CA ALA A 144 7.33 7.41 -3.25
C ALA A 144 8.22 8.65 -3.46
N ASN A 145 7.62 9.84 -3.56
CA ASN A 145 8.35 11.10 -3.50
C ASN A 145 8.72 11.46 -2.05
N ALA A 146 9.52 10.60 -1.43
CA ALA A 146 9.93 10.71 -0.03
C ALA A 146 11.45 10.63 0.13
N ASN A 147 11.94 11.13 1.26
CA ASN A 147 13.33 10.94 1.67
C ASN A 147 13.53 9.48 2.11
N LYS A 148 14.64 8.86 1.65
CA LYS A 148 14.96 7.45 1.85
C LYS A 148 15.37 7.12 3.30
N PHE A 149 15.83 8.10 4.07
CA PHE A 149 16.47 7.88 5.38
C PHE A 149 15.64 8.34 6.58
N THR A 150 14.48 8.97 6.36
CA THR A 150 13.69 9.57 7.45
C THR A 150 12.37 8.83 7.65
N PHE A 151 12.36 7.89 8.60
CA PHE A 151 11.21 7.03 8.88
C PHE A 151 10.91 6.91 10.36
N VAL A 152 9.71 6.42 10.65
CA VAL A 152 9.25 6.10 12.01
C VAL A 152 8.65 4.70 11.98
N TRP A 153 9.10 3.84 12.91
CA TRP A 153 8.61 2.48 13.06
C TRP A 153 7.68 2.38 14.26
N LYS A 154 6.51 1.78 14.07
CA LYS A 154 5.51 1.62 15.13
C LYS A 154 6.08 0.90 16.35
N LYS A 155 6.80 -0.21 16.16
CA LYS A 155 7.47 -0.95 17.24
C LYS A 155 8.47 -0.12 18.05
N SER A 156 9.18 0.80 17.39
CA SER A 156 10.15 1.66 18.07
C SER A 156 9.42 2.70 18.91
N VAL A 157 8.35 3.29 18.37
CA VAL A 157 7.50 4.24 19.09
C VAL A 157 6.80 3.57 20.26
N GLU A 158 6.23 2.38 20.07
CA GLU A 158 5.63 1.56 21.14
C GLU A 158 6.63 1.33 22.28
N LYS A 159 7.84 0.85 21.97
CA LYS A 159 8.89 0.63 22.97
C LYS A 159 9.28 1.90 23.73
N HIS A 160 9.40 3.04 23.03
CA HIS A 160 9.77 4.29 23.69
C HIS A 160 8.60 4.88 24.48
N HIS A 161 7.37 4.69 24.02
CA HIS A 161 6.16 5.09 24.72
C HIS A 161 5.98 4.30 26.01
N THR A 162 6.08 2.96 25.97
CA THR A 162 5.99 2.12 27.18
C THR A 162 7.06 2.49 28.20
N ASN A 163 8.31 2.67 27.75
CA ASN A 163 9.41 3.09 28.63
C ASN A 163 9.19 4.49 29.23
N LEU A 164 8.48 5.38 28.52
CA LEU A 164 8.14 6.71 29.05
C LEU A 164 7.06 6.58 30.12
N VAL A 165 6.03 5.78 29.88
CA VAL A 165 4.93 5.52 30.84
C VAL A 165 5.47 4.91 32.13
N GLU A 166 6.32 3.88 32.04
CA GLU A 166 6.95 3.27 33.21
C GLU A 166 7.76 4.28 34.02
N LYS A 167 8.55 5.14 33.33
CA LYS A 167 9.36 6.17 33.99
C LYS A 167 8.52 7.28 34.59
N SER A 168 7.45 7.70 33.92
CA SER A 168 6.59 8.76 34.41
C SER A 168 5.80 8.31 35.64
N ASN A 169 5.29 7.07 35.63
CA ASN A 169 4.58 6.52 36.78
C ASN A 169 5.52 6.37 37.97
N LYS A 170 6.70 5.78 37.76
CA LYS A 170 7.70 5.65 38.82
C LYS A 170 8.12 7.00 39.41
N LEU A 171 8.34 8.02 38.57
CA LEU A 171 8.69 9.35 39.06
C LEU A 171 7.54 10.00 39.83
N TYR A 172 6.30 9.80 39.39
CA TYR A 172 5.13 10.29 40.12
C TYR A 172 5.01 9.65 41.50
N ASP A 173 5.19 8.33 41.59
CA ASP A 173 5.14 7.61 42.86
C ASP A 173 6.27 8.09 43.81
N GLU A 174 7.48 8.29 43.29
CA GLU A 174 8.61 8.88 44.05
C GLU A 174 8.30 10.31 44.54
N LEU A 175 7.69 11.15 43.70
CA LEU A 175 7.31 12.51 44.07
C LEU A 175 6.20 12.55 45.14
N LEU A 176 5.29 11.58 45.11
CA LEU A 176 4.23 11.41 46.10
C LEU A 176 4.79 10.89 47.44
N GLU A 177 5.64 9.85 47.42
CA GLU A 177 6.30 9.30 48.61
C GLU A 177 7.14 10.36 49.35
N HIS A 178 7.84 11.21 48.60
CA HIS A 178 8.63 12.30 49.17
C HIS A 178 7.80 13.56 49.52
N GLN A 179 6.48 13.52 49.37
CA GLN A 179 5.55 14.64 49.63
C GLN A 179 5.92 15.93 48.89
N ILE A 180 6.50 15.81 47.70
CA ILE A 180 6.92 16.96 46.89
C ILE A 180 5.72 17.55 46.15
N ILE A 181 4.76 16.71 45.76
CA ILE A 181 3.52 17.12 45.09
C ILE A 181 2.30 16.53 45.81
N PRO A 182 1.14 17.22 45.78
CA PRO A 182 -0.11 16.64 46.27
C PRO A 182 -0.59 15.48 45.39
N GLU A 183 -1.41 14.58 45.95
CA GLU A 183 -2.06 13.52 45.19
C GLU A 183 -2.99 14.11 44.13
N ILE A 184 -2.89 13.60 42.91
CA ILE A 184 -3.66 14.05 41.76
C ILE A 184 -4.71 12.98 41.44
N LYS A 185 -5.92 13.39 41.07
CA LYS A 185 -6.93 12.45 40.56
C LYS A 185 -6.48 11.90 39.21
N ARG A 186 -6.14 10.62 39.17
CA ARG A 186 -5.76 9.92 37.94
C ARG A 186 -6.99 9.35 37.24
N GLU A 187 -7.06 9.50 35.93
CA GLU A 187 -8.08 8.85 35.10
C GLU A 187 -7.79 7.35 34.93
N SER A 188 -6.52 6.95 35.00
CA SER A 188 -6.08 5.56 34.95
C SER A 188 -4.80 5.36 35.76
N ASP A 189 -4.78 4.29 36.57
CA ASP A 189 -3.59 3.87 37.32
C ASP A 189 -2.46 3.35 36.41
N GLU A 190 -2.77 3.02 35.16
CA GLU A 190 -1.80 2.43 34.23
C GLU A 190 -0.94 3.49 33.53
N GLN A 191 -1.44 4.72 33.31
CA GLN A 191 -0.74 5.73 32.52
C GLN A 191 -1.16 7.16 32.86
N LEU A 192 -0.17 8.01 33.17
CA LEU A 192 -0.39 9.45 33.36
C LEU A 192 -0.81 10.13 32.06
N SER A 193 -1.95 10.82 32.01
CA SER A 193 -2.38 11.59 30.84
C SER A 193 -1.48 12.81 30.56
N ILE A 194 -1.62 13.45 29.39
CA ILE A 194 -0.89 14.71 29.12
C ILE A 194 -1.32 15.80 30.12
N GLU A 195 -2.60 15.84 30.47
CA GLU A 195 -3.16 16.82 31.40
C GLU A 195 -2.63 16.58 32.82
N GLU A 196 -2.56 15.33 33.26
CA GLU A 196 -1.97 14.95 34.55
C GLU A 196 -0.48 15.28 34.61
N LEU A 197 0.29 15.00 33.55
CA LEU A 197 1.70 15.42 33.48
C LEU A 197 1.86 16.94 33.51
N THR A 198 0.90 17.68 32.96
CA THR A 198 0.89 19.15 33.00
C THR A 198 0.57 19.66 34.41
N GLN A 199 -0.34 19.00 35.14
CA GLN A 199 -0.61 19.30 36.55
C GLN A 199 0.61 19.00 37.43
N VAL A 200 1.30 17.87 37.21
CA VAL A 200 2.57 17.56 37.87
C VAL A 200 3.62 18.64 37.59
N ALA A 201 3.73 19.11 36.34
CA ALA A 201 4.63 20.20 35.98
C ALA A 201 4.28 21.50 36.72
N HIS A 202 2.99 21.86 36.81
CA HIS A 202 2.53 23.05 37.53
C HIS A 202 2.87 22.98 39.02
N HIS A 203 2.59 21.85 39.69
CA HIS A 203 2.95 21.70 41.11
C HIS A 203 4.46 21.75 41.35
N LEU A 204 5.26 21.19 40.43
CA LEU A 204 6.72 21.31 40.49
C LEU A 204 7.20 22.75 40.27
N GLU A 205 6.50 23.55 39.44
CA GLU A 205 6.76 24.99 39.30
C GLU A 205 6.49 25.73 40.61
N GLU A 206 5.34 25.49 41.24
CA GLU A 206 5.00 26.09 42.55
C GLU A 206 6.07 25.77 43.60
N VAL A 207 6.54 24.53 43.67
CA VAL A 207 7.63 24.12 44.58
C VAL A 207 8.95 24.84 44.25
N VAL A 208 9.30 24.94 42.96
CA VAL A 208 10.52 25.65 42.53
C VAL A 208 10.43 27.14 42.85
N ASP A 209 9.25 27.74 42.72
CA ASP A 209 9.00 29.15 43.01
C ASP A 209 8.98 29.43 44.51
N ASP A 210 8.45 28.54 45.34
CA ASP A 210 8.54 28.60 46.80
C ASP A 210 10.00 28.55 47.27
N TYR A 211 10.80 27.61 46.74
CA TYR A 211 12.25 27.57 47.02
C TYR A 211 12.96 28.84 46.53
N THR A 212 12.55 29.42 45.40
CA THR A 212 13.14 30.66 44.88
C THR A 212 12.81 31.84 45.79
N SER A 213 11.57 31.94 46.25
CA SER A 213 11.12 32.96 47.20
C SER A 213 11.85 32.84 48.55
N LYS A 214 12.02 31.62 49.08
CA LYS A 214 12.79 31.36 50.31
C LYS A 214 14.27 31.76 50.19
N ILE A 215 14.88 31.59 49.00
CA ILE A 215 16.26 32.01 48.74
C ILE A 215 16.39 33.54 48.72
N GLU A 216 15.40 34.26 48.18
CA GLU A 216 15.41 35.72 48.11
C GLU A 216 15.19 36.38 49.48
N HIS A 217 14.40 35.77 50.36
CA HIS A 217 14.09 36.28 51.70
C HIS A 217 15.09 35.87 52.80
N SER A 218 15.96 34.87 52.56
CA SER A 218 16.97 34.46 53.55
C SER A 218 18.20 35.38 53.49
N GLU A 219 18.61 35.96 54.63
CA GLU A 219 19.81 36.80 54.74
C GLU A 219 21.11 35.99 54.91
N ASP A 220 21.02 34.70 55.29
CA ASP A 220 22.15 33.82 55.58
C ASP A 220 22.71 33.11 54.31
N VAL A 221 24.02 33.26 54.10
CA VAL A 221 24.75 32.68 52.96
C VAL A 221 24.76 31.14 53.00
N ILE A 222 24.81 30.54 54.19
CA ILE A 222 24.86 29.08 54.35
C ILE A 222 23.50 28.47 53.99
N GLU A 223 22.43 29.09 54.47
CA GLU A 223 21.05 28.66 54.22
C GLU A 223 20.68 28.80 52.74
N ARG A 224 21.04 29.92 52.07
CA ARG A 224 20.87 30.07 50.62
C ARG A 224 21.59 28.97 49.83
N LYS A 225 22.79 28.56 50.26
CA LYS A 225 23.56 27.51 49.57
C LYS A 225 22.87 26.14 49.69
N ARG A 226 22.29 25.84 50.85
CA ARG A 226 21.49 24.62 51.07
C ARG A 226 20.21 24.62 50.22
N LEU A 227 19.42 25.69 50.28
CA LEU A 227 18.17 25.84 49.50
C LEU A 227 18.42 25.78 47.98
N ARG A 228 19.54 26.34 47.49
CA ARG A 228 19.95 26.21 46.08
C ARG A 228 20.26 24.76 45.68
N SER A 229 20.83 23.97 46.58
CA SER A 229 21.10 22.55 46.36
C SER A 229 19.79 21.76 46.31
N GLU A 230 18.87 22.03 47.24
CA GLU A 230 17.56 21.38 47.31
C GLU A 230 16.68 21.74 46.09
N ARG A 231 16.67 23.00 45.64
CA ARG A 231 15.96 23.44 44.42
C ARG A 231 16.45 22.77 43.12
N LYS A 232 17.69 22.29 43.08
CA LYS A 232 18.27 21.71 41.86
C LYS A 232 17.51 20.47 41.40
N THR A 233 17.08 19.63 42.34
CA THR A 233 16.40 18.36 42.06
C THR A 233 14.99 18.59 41.47
N PRO A 234 14.08 19.38 42.09
CA PRO A 234 12.79 19.72 41.49
C PRO A 234 12.90 20.42 40.13
N LYS A 235 13.87 21.32 39.95
CA LYS A 235 14.08 22.02 38.67
C LYS A 235 14.53 21.07 37.55
N GLN A 236 15.34 20.06 37.87
CA GLN A 236 15.73 19.03 36.90
C GLN A 236 14.55 18.13 36.54
N ILE A 237 13.75 17.74 37.53
CA ILE A 237 12.54 16.94 37.34
C ILE A 237 11.51 17.71 36.50
N LEU A 238 11.28 18.99 36.77
CA LEU A 238 10.39 19.85 35.97
C LEU A 238 10.78 19.86 34.49
N LYS A 239 12.08 20.06 34.19
CA LYS A 239 12.58 20.03 32.80
C LYS A 239 12.34 18.67 32.14
N GLN A 240 12.47 17.59 32.90
CA GLN A 240 12.24 16.23 32.42
C GLN A 240 10.75 15.97 32.15
N VAL A 241 9.85 16.45 33.01
CA VAL A 241 8.40 16.36 32.81
C VAL A 241 7.98 17.13 31.56
N TYR A 242 8.50 18.33 31.33
CA TYR A 242 8.24 19.07 30.08
C TYR A 242 8.72 18.32 28.82
N ASP A 243 9.91 17.73 28.85
CA ASP A 243 10.39 16.87 27.75
C ASP A 243 9.48 15.65 27.54
N TRP A 244 8.95 15.06 28.61
CA TRP A 244 8.00 13.95 28.53
C TRP A 244 6.65 14.35 27.93
N ILE A 245 6.10 15.51 28.28
CA ILE A 245 4.87 16.05 27.69
C ILE A 245 5.02 16.17 26.18
N ILE A 246 6.11 16.81 25.72
CA ILE A 246 6.39 17.00 24.28
C ILE A 246 6.53 15.64 23.57
N ARG A 247 7.22 14.68 24.19
CA ARG A 247 7.38 13.33 23.62
C ARG A 247 6.08 12.56 23.57
N LYS A 248 5.24 12.66 24.60
CA LYS A 248 3.94 11.98 24.67
C LYS A 248 2.99 12.51 23.60
N GLN A 249 2.87 13.83 23.44
CA GLN A 249 2.14 14.45 22.34
C GLN A 249 2.63 13.99 20.97
N LYS A 250 3.95 13.84 20.80
CA LYS A 250 4.53 13.31 19.57
C LYS A 250 4.15 11.85 19.34
N TYR A 251 4.18 11.01 20.38
CA TYR A 251 3.81 9.60 20.25
C TYR A 251 2.34 9.41 19.92
N GLU A 252 1.44 10.21 20.49
CA GLU A 252 0.01 10.20 20.14
C GLU A 252 -0.20 10.55 18.66
N LYS A 253 0.43 11.63 18.17
CA LYS A 253 0.43 11.97 16.74
C LYS A 253 1.03 10.86 15.88
N ASP A 254 2.12 10.23 16.32
CA ASP A 254 2.72 9.11 15.60
C ASP A 254 1.74 7.93 15.50
N PHE A 255 1.01 7.60 16.57
CA PHE A 255 -0.01 6.55 16.58
C PHE A 255 -1.20 6.85 15.68
N GLU A 256 -1.69 8.09 15.65
CA GLU A 256 -2.71 8.56 14.70
C GLU A 256 -2.23 8.37 13.26
N VAL A 257 -1.01 8.82 12.95
CA VAL A 257 -0.44 8.68 11.59
C VAL A 257 -0.27 7.21 11.24
N PHE A 258 0.21 6.36 12.15
CA PHE A 258 0.33 4.92 11.87
C PHE A 258 -1.02 4.30 11.51
N GLY A 259 -2.05 4.56 12.31
CA GLY A 259 -3.32 3.83 12.25
C GLY A 259 -3.05 2.32 12.29
N THR A 260 -3.37 1.62 11.20
CA THR A 260 -3.17 0.17 11.04
C THR A 260 -1.79 -0.23 10.52
N ARG A 261 -0.94 0.74 10.15
CA ARG A 261 0.36 0.53 9.48
C ARG A 261 1.49 0.34 10.49
N ASN A 262 2.57 -0.32 10.04
CA ASN A 262 3.76 -0.58 10.88
C ASN A 262 4.85 0.50 10.76
N SER A 263 4.78 1.35 9.75
CA SER A 263 5.81 2.35 9.43
C SER A 263 5.21 3.48 8.61
N TYR A 264 5.75 4.68 8.71
CA TYR A 264 5.47 5.79 7.79
C TYR A 264 6.75 6.59 7.48
N SER A 265 6.74 7.36 6.38
CA SER A 265 7.83 8.27 6.00
C SER A 265 7.59 9.69 6.53
N LYS A 266 8.62 10.35 7.08
CA LYS A 266 8.48 11.72 7.63
C LYS A 266 8.15 12.80 6.59
N THR A 267 8.41 12.55 5.32
CA THR A 267 8.14 13.52 4.24
C THR A 267 6.85 13.23 3.48
N ASP A 268 6.44 11.96 3.45
CA ASP A 268 5.17 11.50 2.87
C ASP A 268 4.53 10.52 3.85
N HIS A 269 3.70 11.06 4.75
CA HIS A 269 3.13 10.31 5.87
C HIS A 269 2.23 9.15 5.41
N GLU A 270 1.74 9.15 4.17
CA GLU A 270 0.90 8.09 3.64
C GLU A 270 1.70 6.96 2.96
N ALA A 271 2.99 7.18 2.67
CA ALA A 271 3.89 6.16 2.15
C ALA A 271 4.42 5.24 3.26
N THR A 272 4.65 3.97 2.92
CA THR A 272 5.16 2.95 3.86
C THR A 272 6.45 2.33 3.37
N PHE A 273 7.23 1.75 4.28
CA PHE A 273 8.46 1.07 3.89
C PHE A 273 8.14 -0.30 3.28
N MET A 274 8.60 -0.47 2.05
CA MET A 274 8.42 -1.69 1.30
C MET A 274 9.77 -2.16 0.78
N ARG A 275 9.95 -3.48 0.74
CA ARG A 275 11.14 -4.09 0.12
C ARG A 275 10.98 -4.02 -1.40
N MET A 276 11.80 -3.18 -2.04
CA MET A 276 11.86 -2.99 -3.49
C MET A 276 12.92 -3.92 -4.07
N LYS A 277 12.65 -4.54 -5.22
CA LYS A 277 13.61 -5.38 -5.94
C LYS A 277 14.26 -4.52 -7.02
N ASP A 278 15.29 -3.77 -6.65
CA ASP A 278 15.96 -2.82 -7.57
C ASP A 278 17.19 -3.42 -8.27
N ASP A 279 17.85 -4.42 -7.66
CA ASP A 279 19.07 -5.03 -8.21
C ASP A 279 18.80 -6.35 -8.95
N TYR A 280 19.59 -6.59 -10.00
CA TYR A 280 19.71 -7.89 -10.69
C TYR A 280 20.01 -9.04 -9.72
N MET A 281 20.71 -8.75 -8.61
CA MET A 281 21.05 -9.69 -7.54
C MET A 281 19.93 -9.89 -6.50
N GLN A 282 18.76 -9.26 -6.67
CA GLN A 282 17.60 -9.35 -5.78
C GLN A 282 17.83 -8.96 -4.30
N ASN A 283 18.90 -8.23 -3.98
CA ASN A 283 19.13 -7.65 -2.66
C ASN A 283 18.16 -6.48 -2.44
N GLY A 284 16.90 -6.81 -2.16
CA GLY A 284 15.86 -5.80 -2.14
C GLY A 284 16.08 -4.77 -1.03
N GLN A 285 16.17 -3.49 -1.40
CA GLN A 285 16.32 -2.37 -0.47
C GLN A 285 14.96 -1.98 0.12
N LEU A 286 14.95 -1.62 1.40
CA LEU A 286 13.78 -1.03 2.05
C LEU A 286 13.69 0.45 1.67
N LYS A 287 12.60 0.83 0.99
CA LYS A 287 12.34 2.21 0.56
C LYS A 287 10.89 2.59 0.84
N PRO A 288 10.61 3.90 1.07
CA PRO A 288 9.25 4.37 1.13
C PRO A 288 8.59 4.23 -0.25
N GLY A 289 7.40 3.66 -0.28
CA GLY A 289 6.70 3.43 -1.53
C GLY A 289 5.23 3.12 -1.33
N TYR A 290 4.61 2.86 -2.45
CA TYR A 290 3.23 2.43 -2.54
C TYR A 290 3.14 1.12 -3.32
N ASN A 291 2.17 0.29 -2.94
CA ASN A 291 1.84 -0.93 -3.63
C ASN A 291 0.70 -0.63 -4.62
N VAL A 292 1.03 -0.57 -5.89
CA VAL A 292 0.08 -0.35 -6.98
C VAL A 292 -0.50 -1.70 -7.38
N GLN A 293 -1.82 -1.81 -7.36
CA GLN A 293 -2.56 -2.98 -7.80
C GLN A 293 -3.24 -2.63 -9.12
N ILE A 294 -3.14 -3.52 -10.10
CA ILE A 294 -3.81 -3.36 -11.38
C ILE A 294 -4.68 -4.57 -11.68
N ALA A 295 -5.78 -4.34 -12.37
CA ALA A 295 -6.59 -5.36 -13.01
C ALA A 295 -6.43 -5.19 -14.51
N THR A 296 -6.10 -6.29 -15.19
CA THR A 296 -5.75 -6.31 -16.61
C THR A 296 -6.54 -7.36 -17.35
N GLU A 297 -6.76 -7.09 -18.64
CA GLU A 297 -7.26 -8.06 -19.62
C GLU A 297 -6.71 -7.68 -21.00
N GLY A 298 -6.29 -8.68 -21.77
CA GLY A 298 -5.70 -8.44 -23.08
C GLY A 298 -4.43 -7.59 -23.00
N GLN A 299 -3.71 -7.64 -21.87
CA GLN A 299 -2.56 -6.79 -21.50
C GLN A 299 -2.87 -5.27 -21.57
N TYR A 300 -4.12 -4.89 -21.31
CA TYR A 300 -4.54 -3.51 -21.03
C TYR A 300 -4.91 -3.38 -19.56
N THR A 301 -4.57 -2.26 -18.94
CA THR A 301 -5.05 -1.96 -17.58
C THR A 301 -6.49 -1.49 -17.65
N LEU A 302 -7.39 -2.13 -16.92
CA LEU A 302 -8.81 -1.78 -16.87
C LEU A 302 -9.18 -1.07 -15.57
N ALA A 303 -8.52 -1.40 -14.47
CA ALA A 303 -8.69 -0.74 -13.19
C ALA A 303 -7.39 -0.78 -12.39
N TYR A 304 -7.25 0.14 -11.44
CA TYR A 304 -6.08 0.23 -10.58
C TYR A 304 -6.42 0.86 -9.23
N ASP A 305 -5.63 0.56 -8.22
CA ASP A 305 -5.61 1.29 -6.96
C ASP A 305 -4.22 1.26 -6.30
N VAL A 306 -4.04 2.09 -5.28
CA VAL A 306 -2.80 2.27 -4.56
C VAL A 306 -3.01 1.94 -3.09
N PHE A 307 -2.20 1.03 -2.56
CA PHE A 307 -2.26 0.60 -1.16
C PHE A 307 -0.97 0.92 -0.40
N PRO A 308 -1.08 1.27 0.89
CA PRO A 308 0.08 1.39 1.77
C PRO A 308 0.59 0.01 2.26
N ASN A 309 -0.04 -1.09 1.85
CA ASN A 309 0.28 -2.43 2.34
C ASN A 309 1.51 -3.01 1.61
N PRO A 310 2.57 -3.45 2.33
CA PRO A 310 3.74 -4.07 1.70
C PRO A 310 3.51 -5.45 1.07
N THR A 311 2.41 -6.11 1.42
CA THR A 311 2.03 -7.47 0.98
C THR A 311 0.66 -7.43 0.29
N ASP A 312 0.51 -8.23 -0.75
CA ASP A 312 -0.67 -8.19 -1.64
C ASP A 312 -1.90 -8.91 -1.07
N THR A 313 -1.73 -9.80 -0.08
CA THR A 313 -2.84 -10.61 0.44
C THR A 313 -4.02 -9.77 0.93
N LYS A 314 -3.76 -8.62 1.58
CA LYS A 314 -4.79 -7.76 2.16
C LYS A 314 -5.36 -6.72 1.18
N THR A 315 -4.79 -6.61 -0.02
CA THR A 315 -5.22 -5.59 -1.00
C THR A 315 -6.33 -6.10 -1.91
N LEU A 316 -6.50 -7.42 -2.05
CA LEU A 316 -7.45 -8.00 -2.99
C LEU A 316 -8.90 -7.57 -2.75
N ILE A 317 -9.44 -7.81 -1.55
CA ILE A 317 -10.85 -7.52 -1.25
C ILE A 317 -11.16 -6.02 -1.40
N PRO A 318 -10.37 -5.10 -0.81
CA PRO A 318 -10.56 -3.67 -1.05
C PRO A 318 -10.50 -3.29 -2.53
N PHE A 319 -9.57 -3.90 -3.29
CA PHE A 319 -9.44 -3.63 -4.71
C PHE A 319 -10.64 -4.14 -5.53
N LEU A 320 -11.14 -5.33 -5.24
CA LEU A 320 -12.34 -5.88 -5.87
C LEU A 320 -13.58 -5.02 -5.60
N ASN A 321 -13.77 -4.55 -4.35
CA ASN A 321 -14.85 -3.60 -4.02
C ASN A 321 -14.75 -2.33 -4.88
N GLN A 322 -13.54 -1.77 -4.99
CA GLN A 322 -13.34 -0.55 -5.78
C GLN A 322 -13.64 -0.77 -7.27
N ILE A 323 -13.31 -1.94 -7.83
CA ILE A 323 -13.63 -2.27 -9.22
C ILE A 323 -15.14 -2.30 -9.44
N GLU A 324 -15.89 -3.00 -8.58
CA GLU A 324 -17.35 -3.08 -8.68
C GLU A 324 -18.05 -1.74 -8.49
N GLU A 325 -17.58 -0.93 -7.53
CA GLU A 325 -18.19 0.36 -7.22
C GLU A 325 -17.91 1.42 -8.30
N ASN A 326 -16.73 1.39 -8.93
CA ASN A 326 -16.23 2.53 -9.69
C ASN A 326 -15.92 2.23 -11.16
N TYR A 327 -15.72 0.98 -11.55
CA TYR A 327 -15.23 0.64 -12.89
C TYR A 327 -16.20 -0.24 -13.67
N PHE A 328 -16.44 -1.49 -13.24
CA PHE A 328 -17.27 -2.45 -13.96
C PHE A 328 -17.62 -3.67 -13.10
N GLU A 329 -18.63 -4.44 -13.53
CA GLU A 329 -18.98 -5.72 -12.90
C GLU A 329 -17.87 -6.76 -13.06
N LEU A 330 -17.49 -7.44 -11.96
CA LEU A 330 -16.43 -8.45 -11.99
C LEU A 330 -16.81 -9.63 -12.90
N PRO A 331 -15.88 -10.10 -13.74
CA PRO A 331 -16.11 -11.25 -14.60
C PRO A 331 -16.13 -12.57 -13.82
N LYS A 332 -16.44 -13.65 -14.52
CA LYS A 332 -16.59 -14.99 -13.93
C LYS A 332 -15.31 -15.48 -13.24
N HIS A 333 -14.15 -15.21 -13.83
CA HIS A 333 -12.85 -15.70 -13.35
C HIS A 333 -11.98 -14.56 -12.82
N ILE A 334 -11.54 -14.68 -11.56
CA ILE A 334 -10.60 -13.75 -10.94
C ILE A 334 -9.25 -14.45 -10.82
N VAL A 335 -8.24 -13.95 -11.53
CA VAL A 335 -6.93 -14.58 -11.64
C VAL A 335 -5.89 -13.73 -10.93
N ALA A 336 -5.09 -14.32 -10.05
CA ALA A 336 -4.05 -13.59 -9.31
C ALA A 336 -2.88 -14.51 -8.89
N ASP A 337 -1.79 -13.90 -8.42
CA ASP A 337 -0.61 -14.65 -7.95
C ASP A 337 -0.81 -15.34 -6.60
N ALA A 338 0.13 -16.22 -6.23
CA ALA A 338 0.15 -16.92 -4.96
C ALA A 338 0.13 -16.01 -3.72
N GLY A 339 0.65 -14.78 -3.86
CA GLY A 339 0.63 -13.77 -2.79
C GLY A 339 -0.78 -13.36 -2.33
N TYR A 340 -1.79 -13.58 -3.18
CA TYR A 340 -3.20 -13.31 -2.87
C TYR A 340 -3.93 -14.51 -2.26
N GLY A 341 -3.35 -15.71 -2.31
CA GLY A 341 -3.98 -16.93 -1.82
C GLY A 341 -4.10 -16.94 -0.29
N SER A 342 -5.30 -16.64 0.20
CA SER A 342 -5.66 -16.72 1.63
C SER A 342 -7.11 -17.15 1.79
N GLU A 343 -7.41 -17.76 2.94
CA GLU A 343 -8.75 -18.24 3.27
C GLU A 343 -9.81 -17.12 3.20
N GLN A 344 -9.46 -15.94 3.71
CA GLN A 344 -10.34 -14.77 3.70
C GLN A 344 -10.68 -14.35 2.26
N ASN A 345 -9.68 -14.34 1.37
CA ASN A 345 -9.87 -13.96 -0.03
C ASN A 345 -10.70 -15.00 -0.80
N TYR A 346 -10.46 -16.30 -0.57
CA TYR A 346 -11.25 -17.35 -1.19
C TYR A 346 -12.69 -17.33 -0.70
N HIS A 347 -12.91 -17.12 0.60
CA HIS A 347 -14.24 -16.99 1.17
C HIS A 347 -15.01 -15.81 0.55
N ASP A 348 -14.38 -14.63 0.40
CA ASP A 348 -15.01 -13.47 -0.24
C ASP A 348 -15.39 -13.77 -1.70
N ILE A 349 -14.48 -14.36 -2.48
CA ILE A 349 -14.71 -14.61 -3.91
C ILE A 349 -15.77 -15.72 -4.12
N LEU A 350 -15.69 -16.83 -3.40
CA LEU A 350 -16.58 -17.97 -3.56
C LEU A 350 -17.98 -17.70 -2.99
N ASN A 351 -18.05 -17.21 -1.75
CA ASN A 351 -19.32 -17.15 -1.01
C ASN A 351 -20.03 -15.82 -1.21
N LYS A 352 -19.31 -14.70 -1.12
CA LYS A 352 -19.93 -13.37 -1.24
C LYS A 352 -20.15 -13.00 -2.71
N ARG A 353 -19.14 -13.18 -3.56
CA ARG A 353 -19.19 -12.75 -4.97
C ARG A 353 -19.68 -13.81 -5.94
N LYS A 354 -19.70 -15.08 -5.52
CA LYS A 354 -20.07 -16.23 -6.37
C LYS A 354 -19.27 -16.27 -7.67
N ARG A 355 -17.98 -15.90 -7.61
CA ARG A 355 -17.04 -15.94 -8.74
C ARG A 355 -16.03 -17.07 -8.55
N THR A 356 -15.28 -17.40 -9.60
CA THR A 356 -14.30 -18.48 -9.57
C THR A 356 -12.89 -17.91 -9.33
N PRO A 357 -12.26 -18.18 -8.17
CA PRO A 357 -10.88 -17.79 -7.93
C PRO A 357 -9.91 -18.74 -8.65
N LEU A 358 -9.13 -18.20 -9.58
CA LEU A 358 -7.98 -18.87 -10.20
C LEU A 358 -6.70 -18.29 -9.61
N ILE A 359 -6.51 -18.54 -8.32
CA ILE A 359 -5.42 -17.97 -7.52
C ILE A 359 -4.75 -19.12 -6.79
N THR A 360 -3.47 -19.38 -7.06
CA THR A 360 -2.70 -20.38 -6.33
C THR A 360 -2.49 -19.98 -4.87
N PHE A 361 -2.24 -20.92 -3.96
CA PHE A 361 -1.79 -20.61 -2.60
C PHE A 361 -0.26 -20.71 -2.50
N ASN A 362 0.34 -20.07 -1.50
CA ASN A 362 1.81 -19.94 -1.37
C ASN A 362 2.60 -21.26 -1.46
N GLN A 363 2.05 -22.37 -0.98
CA GLN A 363 2.74 -23.67 -1.02
C GLN A 363 2.50 -24.48 -2.31
N TYR A 364 1.58 -24.05 -3.18
CA TYR A 364 1.11 -24.81 -4.34
C TYR A 364 2.26 -25.33 -5.24
N LEU A 365 3.17 -24.44 -5.65
CA LEU A 365 4.32 -24.84 -6.48
C LEU A 365 5.33 -25.71 -5.74
N ASN A 366 5.47 -25.54 -4.43
CA ASN A 366 6.39 -26.34 -3.64
C ASN A 366 5.86 -27.75 -3.44
N GLU A 367 4.55 -27.91 -3.21
CA GLU A 367 3.86 -29.20 -3.11
C GLU A 367 4.02 -30.07 -4.36
N GLN A 368 4.19 -29.46 -5.54
CA GLN A 368 4.40 -30.20 -6.78
C GLN A 368 5.82 -30.79 -6.93
N LYS A 369 6.81 -30.25 -6.21
CA LYS A 369 8.21 -30.70 -6.32
C LYS A 369 8.38 -32.09 -5.70
N ARG A 370 9.14 -32.98 -6.37
CA ARG A 370 9.45 -34.34 -5.88
C ARG A 370 9.97 -34.36 -4.45
N LYS A 371 10.87 -33.42 -4.10
CA LYS A 371 11.42 -33.29 -2.74
C LYS A 371 10.35 -33.05 -1.68
N TYR A 372 9.29 -32.29 -2.00
CA TYR A 372 8.21 -32.01 -1.06
C TYR A 372 7.26 -33.20 -0.93
N LYS A 373 6.89 -33.83 -2.06
CA LYS A 373 6.03 -35.03 -2.07
C LYS A 373 6.64 -36.20 -1.30
N ASN A 374 7.96 -36.35 -1.38
CA ASN A 374 8.68 -37.45 -0.74
C ASN A 374 9.16 -37.11 0.68
N ASP A 375 8.85 -35.92 1.22
CA ASP A 375 9.24 -35.54 2.58
C ASP A 375 8.18 -36.06 3.57
N PRO A 376 8.48 -37.10 4.38
CA PRO A 376 7.50 -37.69 5.28
C PRO A 376 7.15 -36.76 6.44
N PHE A 377 7.95 -35.73 6.74
CA PHE A 377 7.70 -34.85 7.89
C PHE A 377 6.74 -33.70 7.58
N LYS A 378 6.31 -33.56 6.32
CA LYS A 378 5.27 -32.62 5.90
C LYS A 378 3.88 -33.17 6.25
N THR A 379 3.13 -32.35 6.98
CA THR A 379 1.79 -32.71 7.49
C THR A 379 0.77 -32.97 6.39
N SER A 380 0.95 -32.35 5.22
CA SER A 380 0.10 -32.58 4.04
C SER A 380 0.29 -33.96 3.40
N ASN A 381 1.40 -34.65 3.70
CA ASN A 381 1.67 -36.01 3.21
C ASN A 381 1.25 -37.09 4.22
N TRP A 382 0.68 -36.71 5.37
CA TRP A 382 0.26 -37.66 6.39
C TRP A 382 -1.07 -38.30 6.04
N VAL A 383 -1.21 -39.58 6.36
CA VAL A 383 -2.46 -40.32 6.13
C VAL A 383 -3.50 -39.82 7.12
N TYR A 384 -4.66 -39.43 6.59
CA TYR A 384 -5.84 -39.05 7.38
C TYR A 384 -6.89 -40.15 7.26
N GLU A 385 -7.20 -40.82 8.37
CA GLU A 385 -8.28 -41.80 8.47
C GLU A 385 -9.59 -41.10 8.82
N LYS A 386 -10.48 -40.95 7.83
CA LYS A 386 -11.77 -40.25 7.99
C LYS A 386 -12.69 -40.92 9.02
N GLU A 387 -12.65 -42.25 9.14
CA GLU A 387 -13.54 -43.01 10.03
C GLU A 387 -13.26 -42.76 11.52
N ASN A 388 -11.98 -42.60 11.87
CA ASN A 388 -11.54 -42.43 13.26
C ASN A 388 -11.21 -40.98 13.62
N ASP A 389 -11.24 -40.06 12.64
CA ASP A 389 -10.76 -38.68 12.75
C ASP A 389 -9.31 -38.60 13.30
N VAL A 390 -8.42 -39.37 12.68
CA VAL A 390 -7.03 -39.57 13.13
C VAL A 390 -6.03 -39.29 12.01
N TYR A 391 -4.95 -38.60 12.35
CA TYR A 391 -3.77 -38.48 11.47
C TYR A 391 -2.68 -39.46 11.92
N ILE A 392 -2.02 -40.11 10.96
CA ILE A 392 -0.90 -41.03 11.22
C ILE A 392 0.42 -40.32 10.94
N CYS A 393 1.29 -40.26 11.94
CA CYS A 393 2.63 -39.69 11.75
C CYS A 393 3.59 -40.69 11.06
N PRO A 394 4.77 -40.24 10.60
CA PRO A 394 5.79 -41.11 9.98
C PRO A 394 6.36 -42.18 10.90
N ASN A 395 6.13 -42.06 12.21
CA ASN A 395 6.52 -43.04 13.22
C ASN A 395 5.31 -43.91 13.64
N GLU A 396 4.27 -43.98 12.79
CA GLU A 396 3.06 -44.80 12.94
C GLU A 396 2.21 -44.52 14.19
N LYS A 397 2.53 -43.48 14.95
CA LYS A 397 1.70 -43.01 16.07
C LYS A 397 0.51 -42.21 15.56
N ARG A 398 -0.63 -42.37 16.25
CA ARG A 398 -1.90 -41.73 15.95
C ARG A 398 -1.98 -40.34 16.61
N LEU A 399 -2.49 -39.36 15.87
CA LEU A 399 -2.86 -38.06 16.38
C LEU A 399 -4.38 -38.00 16.46
N ARG A 400 -4.90 -37.86 17.68
CA ARG A 400 -6.35 -37.81 17.95
C ARG A 400 -6.82 -36.37 18.06
N PHE A 401 -8.05 -36.14 17.64
CA PHE A 401 -8.75 -34.87 17.87
C PHE A 401 -8.82 -34.57 19.38
N GLN A 402 -8.61 -33.30 19.73
CA GLN A 402 -8.68 -32.82 21.11
C GLN A 402 -9.80 -31.78 21.27
N TYR A 403 -9.71 -30.66 20.56
CA TYR A 403 -10.68 -29.56 20.66
C TYR A 403 -10.61 -28.63 19.45
N ASN A 404 -11.66 -27.83 19.29
CA ASN A 404 -11.73 -26.74 18.32
C ASN A 404 -11.19 -25.44 18.93
N SER A 405 -10.31 -24.76 18.20
CA SER A 405 -9.77 -23.46 18.58
C SER A 405 -10.18 -22.41 17.55
N VAL A 406 -10.87 -21.37 17.99
CA VAL A 406 -11.13 -20.19 17.18
C VAL A 406 -10.00 -19.19 17.38
N ARG A 407 -9.44 -18.67 16.30
CA ARG A 407 -8.47 -17.58 16.34
C ARG A 407 -8.93 -16.44 15.47
N THR A 408 -8.94 -15.24 16.03
CA THR A 408 -9.22 -14.02 15.29
C THR A 408 -7.93 -13.43 14.78
N ASP A 409 -7.80 -13.29 13.46
CA ASP A 409 -6.69 -12.56 12.86
C ASP A 409 -6.74 -11.08 13.25
N LYS A 410 -5.61 -10.37 13.11
CA LYS A 410 -5.54 -8.90 13.28
C LYS A 410 -6.52 -8.12 12.39
N ALA A 411 -7.11 -8.76 11.37
CA ALA A 411 -8.10 -8.18 10.48
C ALA A 411 -9.55 -8.49 10.89
N GLY A 412 -9.77 -9.10 12.06
CA GLY A 412 -11.10 -9.48 12.55
C GLY A 412 -11.65 -10.79 11.98
N PHE A 413 -10.95 -11.41 11.02
CA PHE A 413 -11.39 -12.68 10.44
C PHE A 413 -11.15 -13.84 11.41
N GLN A 414 -12.22 -14.53 11.78
CA GLN A 414 -12.17 -15.71 12.65
C GLN A 414 -11.83 -16.94 11.81
N ARG A 415 -10.84 -17.69 12.28
CA ARG A 415 -10.45 -18.99 11.73
C ARG A 415 -10.69 -20.07 12.75
N GLU A 416 -11.30 -21.15 12.29
CA GLU A 416 -11.53 -22.35 13.09
C GLU A 416 -10.41 -23.35 12.81
N PHE A 417 -9.81 -23.85 13.87
CA PHE A 417 -8.75 -24.86 13.80
C PHE A 417 -9.14 -26.08 14.64
N LYS A 418 -9.10 -27.25 14.02
CA LYS A 418 -9.11 -28.53 14.73
C LYS A 418 -7.71 -28.84 15.23
N ILE A 419 -7.59 -29.03 16.54
CA ILE A 419 -6.31 -29.36 17.19
C ILE A 419 -6.25 -30.86 17.40
N TYR A 420 -5.23 -31.50 16.82
CA TYR A 420 -4.92 -32.91 17.02
C TYR A 420 -3.62 -33.03 17.82
N GLU A 421 -3.56 -33.98 18.74
CA GLU A 421 -2.37 -34.24 19.56
C GLU A 421 -1.94 -35.69 19.38
N CYS A 422 -0.64 -35.88 19.19
CA CYS A 422 -0.04 -37.21 19.12
C CYS A 422 -0.15 -37.92 20.46
N GLU A 423 -0.44 -39.22 20.45
CA GLU A 423 -0.52 -40.04 21.65
C GLU A 423 0.79 -40.00 22.45
N GLU A 424 1.92 -40.24 21.79
CA GLU A 424 3.22 -40.30 22.45
C GLU A 424 4.36 -39.87 21.53
N CYS A 425 5.13 -38.86 21.96
CA CYS A 425 6.33 -38.37 21.25
C CYS A 425 7.61 -38.40 22.10
N THR A 426 7.54 -38.97 23.31
CA THR A 426 8.68 -39.20 24.21
C THR A 426 9.60 -40.27 23.62
N GLY A 427 10.89 -39.97 23.47
CA GLY A 427 11.88 -40.91 22.91
C GLY A 427 11.83 -41.13 21.39
N CYS A 428 11.04 -40.35 20.63
CA CYS A 428 10.92 -40.55 19.17
C CYS A 428 12.25 -40.24 18.43
N PRO A 429 12.78 -41.17 17.61
CA PRO A 429 14.07 -40.98 16.89
C PRO A 429 14.01 -39.86 15.85
N PHE A 430 12.81 -39.49 15.39
CA PHE A 430 12.59 -38.45 14.40
C PHE A 430 12.21 -37.09 15.00
N ARG A 431 12.24 -36.94 16.34
CA ARG A 431 11.76 -35.74 17.02
C ARG A 431 12.43 -34.46 16.51
N THR A 432 13.74 -34.46 16.30
CA THR A 432 14.53 -33.31 15.82
C THR A 432 14.08 -32.80 14.44
N LYS A 433 13.58 -33.69 13.57
CA LYS A 433 13.05 -33.36 12.24
C LYS A 433 11.54 -33.11 12.25
N CYS A 434 10.83 -33.69 13.22
CA CYS A 434 9.38 -33.74 13.31
C CYS A 434 8.78 -32.55 14.09
N THR A 435 9.37 -32.14 15.21
CA THR A 435 8.78 -31.09 16.07
C THR A 435 9.85 -30.19 16.70
N LYS A 436 9.50 -28.91 16.89
CA LYS A 436 10.29 -27.94 17.67
C LYS A 436 9.80 -27.81 19.12
N ALA A 437 8.81 -28.61 19.52
CA ALA A 437 8.26 -28.56 20.87
C ALA A 437 9.29 -29.05 21.91
N ALA A 438 9.30 -28.38 23.07
CA ALA A 438 10.13 -28.75 24.22
C ALA A 438 9.99 -30.25 24.55
N GLU A 439 11.09 -30.86 25.00
CA GLU A 439 11.16 -32.27 25.38
C GLU A 439 10.07 -32.59 26.44
N GLY A 440 9.40 -33.73 26.28
CA GLY A 440 8.21 -34.08 27.09
C GLY A 440 6.86 -33.58 26.55
N LYS A 441 6.82 -32.69 25.54
CA LYS A 441 5.55 -32.29 24.88
C LYS A 441 5.29 -33.06 23.58
N ASN A 442 4.03 -33.41 23.35
CA ASN A 442 3.59 -34.10 22.13
C ASN A 442 3.48 -33.14 20.94
N ARG A 443 3.63 -33.69 19.72
CA ARG A 443 3.41 -32.91 18.50
C ARG A 443 1.92 -32.62 18.37
N ARG A 444 1.59 -31.33 18.25
CA ARG A 444 0.24 -30.86 17.96
C ARG A 444 0.13 -30.44 16.50
N LEU A 445 -0.95 -30.87 15.86
CA LEU A 445 -1.30 -30.49 14.50
C LEU A 445 -2.52 -29.57 14.57
N MET A 446 -2.47 -28.47 13.81
CA MET A 446 -3.58 -27.53 13.69
C MET A 446 -4.05 -27.56 12.25
N ILE A 447 -5.25 -28.09 12.02
CA ILE A 447 -5.85 -28.17 10.68
C ILE A 447 -7.02 -27.20 10.61
N ASN A 448 -7.05 -26.39 9.55
CA ASN A 448 -8.21 -25.60 9.19
C ASN A 448 -8.92 -26.30 8.03
N GLU A 449 -10.08 -26.89 8.30
CA GLU A 449 -10.84 -27.67 7.33
C GLU A 449 -11.35 -26.82 6.17
N ASN A 450 -11.89 -25.63 6.44
CA ASN A 450 -12.36 -24.70 5.41
C ASN A 450 -11.21 -24.35 4.45
N TRP A 451 -10.02 -24.09 4.98
CA TRP A 451 -8.86 -23.78 4.17
C TRP A 451 -8.40 -24.97 3.31
N GLU A 452 -8.39 -26.19 3.85
CA GLU A 452 -8.02 -27.38 3.07
C GLU A 452 -9.07 -27.68 1.96
N GLN A 453 -10.36 -27.56 2.26
CA GLN A 453 -11.43 -27.70 1.26
C GLN A 453 -11.27 -26.68 0.13
N GLN A 454 -11.03 -25.40 0.46
CA GLN A 454 -10.80 -24.37 -0.55
C GLN A 454 -9.56 -24.66 -1.42
N LYS A 455 -8.48 -25.20 -0.84
CA LYS A 455 -7.31 -25.62 -1.62
C LYS A 455 -7.64 -26.76 -2.57
N GLU A 456 -8.41 -27.75 -2.13
CA GLU A 456 -8.85 -28.86 -2.98
C GLU A 456 -9.69 -28.37 -4.15
N GLU A 457 -10.66 -27.48 -3.90
CA GLU A 457 -11.44 -26.85 -4.97
C GLU A 457 -10.56 -26.09 -5.97
N VAL A 458 -9.62 -25.28 -5.48
CA VAL A 458 -8.70 -24.54 -6.34
C VAL A 458 -7.80 -25.49 -7.13
N ARG A 459 -7.34 -26.60 -6.54
CA ARG A 459 -6.56 -27.63 -7.26
C ARG A 459 -7.38 -28.28 -8.37
N ALA A 460 -8.63 -28.67 -8.09
CA ALA A 460 -9.53 -29.23 -9.08
C ALA A 460 -9.75 -28.26 -10.24
N LYS A 461 -10.11 -27.00 -9.92
CA LYS A 461 -10.30 -25.93 -10.90
C LYS A 461 -9.03 -25.61 -11.68
N LEU A 462 -7.84 -25.65 -11.10
CA LEU A 462 -6.59 -25.40 -11.83
C LEU A 462 -6.10 -26.62 -12.65
N SER A 463 -6.68 -27.80 -12.45
CA SER A 463 -6.37 -29.02 -13.21
C SER A 463 -7.22 -29.15 -14.48
N GLU A 464 -8.40 -28.52 -14.50
CA GLU A 464 -9.24 -28.41 -15.69
C GLU A 464 -8.53 -27.62 -16.81
N GLU A 465 -8.60 -28.12 -18.05
CA GLU A 465 -7.84 -27.58 -19.18
C GLU A 465 -8.18 -26.10 -19.49
N LYS A 466 -9.47 -25.75 -19.45
CA LYS A 466 -9.94 -24.41 -19.77
C LYS A 466 -9.41 -23.38 -18.77
N THR A 467 -9.68 -23.55 -17.50
CA THR A 467 -9.24 -22.68 -16.39
C THR A 467 -7.74 -22.68 -16.20
N ALA A 468 -7.05 -23.80 -16.44
CA ALA A 468 -5.59 -23.85 -16.49
C ALA A 468 -5.03 -22.98 -17.62
N ALA A 469 -5.66 -22.99 -18.81
CA ALA A 469 -5.29 -22.08 -19.89
C ALA A 469 -5.50 -20.61 -19.49
N ILE A 470 -6.63 -20.28 -18.85
CA ILE A 470 -6.87 -18.93 -18.31
C ILE A 470 -5.77 -18.54 -17.33
N TYR A 471 -5.45 -19.38 -16.34
CA TYR A 471 -4.41 -19.08 -15.36
C TYR A 471 -3.02 -18.88 -15.98
N ARG A 472 -2.67 -19.67 -17.01
CA ARG A 472 -1.40 -19.51 -17.74
C ARG A 472 -1.27 -18.14 -18.42
N ARG A 473 -2.38 -17.56 -18.90
CA ARG A 473 -2.39 -16.20 -19.51
C ARG A 473 -1.94 -15.12 -18.54
N ARG A 474 -2.05 -15.32 -17.21
CA ARG A 474 -1.64 -14.32 -16.20
C ARG A 474 -0.23 -13.78 -16.42
N LYS A 475 0.73 -14.66 -16.72
CA LYS A 475 2.13 -14.26 -16.95
C LYS A 475 2.28 -13.37 -18.18
N ILE A 476 1.44 -13.58 -19.19
CA ILE A 476 1.49 -12.87 -20.48
C ILE A 476 0.67 -11.56 -20.40
N ASP A 477 -0.36 -11.52 -19.56
CA ASP A 477 -1.25 -10.36 -19.46
C ASP A 477 -0.65 -9.25 -18.59
N VAL A 478 -0.21 -9.58 -17.38
CA VAL A 478 0.21 -8.58 -16.40
C VAL A 478 1.66 -8.12 -16.59
N GLU A 479 2.59 -9.06 -16.83
CA GLU A 479 4.03 -8.73 -16.86
C GLU A 479 4.38 -7.68 -17.92
N PRO A 480 3.82 -7.72 -19.14
CA PRO A 480 4.08 -6.68 -20.13
C PRO A 480 3.61 -5.31 -19.67
N VAL A 481 2.45 -5.19 -19.01
CA VAL A 481 1.93 -3.91 -18.53
C VAL A 481 2.93 -3.25 -17.56
N PHE A 482 3.45 -4.01 -16.59
CA PHE A 482 4.48 -3.50 -15.69
C PHE A 482 5.82 -3.24 -16.38
N GLY A 483 6.18 -4.06 -17.37
CA GLY A 483 7.34 -3.85 -18.23
C GLY A 483 7.25 -2.51 -18.98
N PHE A 484 6.13 -2.23 -19.63
CA PHE A 484 5.89 -0.97 -20.32
C PHE A 484 5.93 0.22 -19.36
N LEU A 485 5.31 0.11 -18.18
CA LEU A 485 5.30 1.17 -17.18
C LEU A 485 6.70 1.48 -16.64
N LYS A 486 7.47 0.46 -16.23
CA LYS A 486 8.74 0.64 -15.52
C LYS A 486 9.97 0.72 -16.41
N ALA A 487 9.99 -0.01 -17.52
CA ALA A 487 11.13 -0.08 -18.43
C ALA A 487 10.97 0.87 -19.62
N ASN A 488 9.80 0.90 -20.27
CA ASN A 488 9.61 1.71 -21.49
C ASN A 488 9.21 3.15 -21.18
N LEU A 489 8.31 3.35 -20.21
CA LEU A 489 7.96 4.67 -19.70
C LEU A 489 8.94 5.19 -18.64
N CYS A 490 9.82 4.33 -18.12
CA CYS A 490 10.74 4.68 -17.03
C CYS A 490 10.04 5.24 -15.77
N PHE A 491 8.76 4.90 -15.54
CA PHE A 491 8.01 5.36 -14.37
C PHE A 491 8.36 4.52 -13.15
N ARG A 492 9.43 4.91 -12.44
CA ARG A 492 9.98 4.17 -11.29
C ARG A 492 9.73 4.84 -9.94
N ARG A 493 9.36 6.12 -9.95
CA ARG A 493 9.15 6.93 -8.75
C ARG A 493 8.05 7.97 -8.99
N PHE A 494 7.21 8.18 -7.99
CA PHE A 494 6.21 9.25 -8.00
C PHE A 494 6.84 10.64 -7.94
N SER A 495 6.21 11.62 -8.58
CA SER A 495 6.60 13.03 -8.47
C SER A 495 5.75 13.80 -7.45
N VAL A 496 4.63 13.23 -7.01
CA VAL A 496 3.71 13.82 -6.02
C VAL A 496 3.74 13.07 -4.69
N ARG A 497 3.14 13.67 -3.65
CA ARG A 497 3.05 13.14 -2.29
C ARG A 497 1.60 13.01 -1.86
N GLY A 498 1.31 12.00 -1.04
CA GLY A 498 -0.04 11.68 -0.57
C GLY A 498 -0.80 10.79 -1.54
N LYS A 499 -1.54 9.82 -0.99
CA LYS A 499 -2.23 8.73 -1.68
C LYS A 499 -3.13 9.24 -2.79
N SER A 500 -3.99 10.22 -2.52
CA SER A 500 -4.93 10.76 -3.54
C SER A 500 -4.20 11.26 -4.79
N LYS A 501 -3.14 12.05 -4.62
CA LYS A 501 -2.35 12.59 -5.74
C LYS A 501 -1.56 11.49 -6.44
N VAL A 502 -1.01 10.55 -5.68
CA VAL A 502 -0.27 9.38 -6.20
C VAL A 502 -1.18 8.48 -7.04
N THR A 503 -2.42 8.25 -6.59
CA THR A 503 -3.45 7.53 -7.35
C THR A 503 -3.74 8.22 -8.68
N ASN A 504 -3.87 9.55 -8.70
CA ASN A 504 -4.06 10.28 -9.95
C ASN A 504 -2.84 10.15 -10.89
N GLU A 505 -1.62 10.27 -10.35
CA GLU A 505 -0.40 10.19 -11.15
C GLU A 505 -0.20 8.80 -11.78
N ILE A 506 -0.42 7.72 -11.02
CA ILE A 506 -0.31 6.36 -11.57
C ILE A 506 -1.40 6.08 -12.61
N GLY A 507 -2.62 6.58 -12.40
CA GLY A 507 -3.72 6.41 -13.34
C GLY A 507 -3.42 7.03 -14.71
N LEU A 508 -2.85 8.22 -14.73
CA LEU A 508 -2.39 8.88 -15.97
C LEU A 508 -1.27 8.08 -16.66
N ALA A 509 -0.32 7.52 -15.89
CA ALA A 509 0.77 6.72 -16.43
C ALA A 509 0.29 5.37 -17.00
N LEU A 510 -0.66 4.72 -16.33
CA LEU A 510 -1.29 3.48 -16.80
C LEU A 510 -2.13 3.73 -18.06
N MET A 511 -2.92 4.82 -18.10
CA MET A 511 -3.67 5.19 -19.30
C MET A 511 -2.75 5.53 -20.48
N ALA A 512 -1.64 6.24 -20.23
CA ALA A 512 -0.63 6.47 -21.26
C ALA A 512 -0.02 5.17 -21.79
N THR A 513 0.20 4.17 -20.92
CA THR A 513 0.67 2.84 -21.32
C THR A 513 -0.34 2.14 -22.22
N ASN A 514 -1.62 2.18 -21.85
CA ASN A 514 -2.71 1.64 -22.65
C ASN A 514 -2.78 2.29 -24.04
N LEU A 515 -2.73 3.62 -24.10
CA LEU A 515 -2.80 4.38 -25.35
C LEU A 515 -1.61 4.09 -26.28
N ARG A 516 -0.39 3.98 -25.74
CA ARG A 516 0.78 3.58 -26.54
C ARG A 516 0.59 2.21 -27.18
N LYS A 517 0.02 1.26 -26.43
CA LYS A 517 -0.23 -0.08 -26.94
C LYS A 517 -1.35 -0.07 -27.97
N TYR A 518 -2.42 0.68 -27.71
CA TYR A 518 -3.55 0.82 -28.59
C TYR A 518 -3.13 1.41 -29.95
N ALA A 519 -2.36 2.51 -29.96
CA ALA A 519 -1.89 3.18 -31.16
C ALA A 519 -0.91 2.36 -32.03
N VAL A 520 -0.30 1.29 -31.50
CA VAL A 520 0.55 0.38 -32.29
C VAL A 520 -0.28 -0.73 -32.95
N ARG A 521 -1.48 -1.01 -32.45
CA ARG A 521 -2.38 -2.06 -32.97
C ARG A 521 -3.41 -1.53 -33.97
N GLY A 522 -3.80 -0.26 -33.85
CA GLY A 522 -4.60 0.47 -34.85
C GLY A 522 -3.74 1.07 -35.94
#